data_AF-A0A7K3HC55-F1
#
_entry.id   AF-A0A7K3HC55-F1
#
_cell.length_a   1.000
_cell.length_b   1.000
_cell.length_c   1.000
_cell.angle_alpha   90.00
_cell.angle_beta   90.00
_cell.angle_gamma   90.00
#
_symmetry.space_group_name_H-M   'P 1'
#
loop_
_entity.id
_entity.type
_entity.pdbx_description
1 polymer ?
#
loop_
_entity_poly.entity_id
_entity_poly.type
_entity_poly.pdbx_seq_one_letter_code
_entity_poly.pdbx_strand_id
1 'polypeptide(L)'
;MVPSKEGLTDIAVYLLIPLLMLVGWGIERRIEQTGRRLARIERKVDLVMERLGIEEADPGLDRIRALVRDGKRVEAVKAYRRHTGAGLKEAVDEVDRLGNRP
;
A
#
# COMPACT_ATOMS: atom_id res chain seq x y z
N MET A 1 -44.22 -37.93 3.58
CA MET A 1 -44.42 -36.54 3.13
C MET A 1 -43.05 -35.88 3.08
N VAL A 2 -42.37 -35.92 1.93
CA VAL A 2 -40.99 -35.40 1.79
C VAL A 2 -41.09 -33.87 1.67
N PRO A 3 -40.43 -33.08 2.53
CA PRO A 3 -40.45 -31.63 2.40
C PRO A 3 -39.83 -31.25 1.05
N SER A 4 -40.55 -30.43 0.28
CA SER A 4 -40.12 -29.94 -1.03
C SER A 4 -38.73 -29.29 -0.91
N LYS A 5 -37.81 -29.66 -1.82
CA LYS A 5 -36.39 -29.27 -1.78
C LYS A 5 -36.17 -27.75 -1.77
N GLU A 6 -37.16 -26.99 -2.25
CA GLU A 6 -37.14 -25.53 -2.35
C GLU A 6 -37.15 -24.82 -0.99
N GLY A 7 -37.88 -25.36 0.00
CA GLY A 7 -37.89 -24.78 1.35
C GLY A 7 -36.57 -24.97 2.11
N LEU A 8 -35.82 -26.03 1.78
CA LEU A 8 -34.53 -26.33 2.42
C LEU A 8 -33.43 -25.38 1.91
N THR A 9 -33.46 -25.05 0.61
CA THR A 9 -32.52 -24.10 0.01
C THR A 9 -32.72 -22.68 0.53
N ASP A 10 -33.96 -22.25 0.73
CA ASP A 10 -34.25 -20.91 1.24
C ASP A 10 -33.76 -20.74 2.69
N ILE A 11 -34.02 -21.72 3.56
CA ILE A 11 -33.52 -21.72 4.94
C ILE A 11 -31.98 -21.71 4.94
N ALA A 12 -31.35 -22.50 4.07
CA ALA A 12 -29.89 -22.53 3.98
C ALA A 12 -29.32 -21.17 3.57
N VAL A 13 -29.94 -20.45 2.62
CA VAL A 13 -29.53 -19.11 2.18
C VAL A 13 -29.71 -18.08 3.30
N TYR A 14 -30.86 -18.10 4.00
CA TYR A 14 -31.12 -17.20 5.12
C TYR A 14 -30.18 -17.41 6.31
N LEU A 15 -29.60 -18.61 6.48
CA LEU A 15 -28.57 -18.88 7.49
C LEU A 15 -27.15 -18.52 7.01
N LEU A 16 -26.88 -18.65 5.71
CA LEU A 16 -25.55 -18.39 5.13
C LEU A 16 -25.20 -16.89 5.12
N ILE A 17 -26.16 -16.01 4.82
CA ILE A 17 -25.94 -14.56 4.77
C ILE A 17 -25.50 -13.97 6.11
N PRO A 18 -26.21 -14.19 7.25
CA PRO A 18 -25.78 -13.68 8.55
C PRO A 18 -24.49 -14.34 9.03
N LEU A 19 -24.25 -15.61 8.67
CA LEU A 19 -23.00 -16.30 8.97
C LEU A 19 -21.81 -15.67 8.23
N LEU A 20 -21.97 -15.36 6.94
CA LEU A 20 -20.97 -14.66 6.14
C LEU A 20 -20.72 -13.23 6.65
N MET A 21 -21.78 -12.52 7.05
CA MET A 21 -21.66 -11.19 7.69
C MET A 21 -20.87 -11.26 9.00
N LEU A 22 -21.12 -12.26 9.85
CA LEU A 22 -20.39 -12.46 11.10
C LEU A 22 -18.90 -12.74 10.87
N VAL A 23 -18.59 -13.58 9.88
CA VAL A 23 -17.20 -13.90 9.50
C VAL A 23 -16.50 -12.67 8.92
N GLY A 24 -17.15 -11.94 8.00
CA GLY A 24 -16.61 -10.70 7.43
C GLY A 24 -16.31 -9.64 8.49
N TRP A 25 -17.25 -9.44 9.43
CA TRP A 25 -17.08 -8.50 10.55
C TRP A 25 -15.93 -8.91 11.50
N GLY A 26 -15.71 -10.21 11.69
CA GLY A 26 -14.57 -10.73 12.45
C GLY A 26 -13.21 -10.50 11.76
N ILE A 27 -13.19 -10.50 10.43
CA ILE A 27 -11.98 -10.28 9.62
C ILE A 27 -11.57 -8.79 9.64
N GLU A 28 -12.52 -7.87 9.50
CA GLU A 28 -12.25 -6.42 9.58
C GLU A 28 -11.58 -6.03 10.91
N ARG A 29 -11.99 -6.65 12.02
CA ARG A 29 -11.41 -6.43 13.35
C ARG A 29 -9.94 -6.87 13.49
N ARG A 30 -9.45 -7.76 12.61
CA ARG A 30 -8.05 -8.25 12.65
C ARG A 30 -7.07 -7.31 11.97
N ILE A 31 -7.54 -6.45 11.06
CA ILE A 31 -6.68 -5.59 10.23
C ILE A 31 -5.95 -4.54 11.08
N GLU A 32 -6.56 -4.08 12.17
CA GLU A 32 -6.02 -3.00 13.02
C GLU A 32 -4.84 -3.39 13.92
N GLN A 33 -4.57 -4.69 14.10
CA GLN A 33 -3.54 -5.14 15.04
C GLN A 33 -2.15 -5.28 14.41
N THR A 34 -2.05 -5.42 13.09
CA THR A 34 -0.76 -5.61 12.39
C THR A 34 0.05 -4.30 12.31
N GLY A 35 -0.62 -3.15 12.26
CA GLY A 35 0.04 -1.84 12.09
C GLY A 35 0.94 -1.41 13.26
N ARG A 36 0.61 -1.81 14.51
CA ARG A 36 1.33 -1.29 15.69
C ARG A 36 2.74 -1.85 15.86
N ARG A 37 3.01 -3.06 15.34
CA ARG A 37 4.37 -3.65 15.38
C ARG A 37 5.26 -3.05 14.29
N LEU A 38 4.69 -2.80 13.12
CA LEU A 38 5.39 -2.15 12.01
C LEU A 38 5.92 -0.77 12.41
N ALA A 39 5.07 0.06 13.03
CA ALA A 39 5.44 1.40 13.50
C ALA A 39 6.52 1.41 14.61
N ARG A 40 6.77 0.29 15.30
CA ARG A 40 7.88 0.18 16.28
C ARG A 40 9.18 -0.23 15.59
N ILE A 41 9.08 -1.04 14.54
CA ILE A 41 10.22 -1.47 13.74
C ILE A 41 10.73 -0.31 12.90
N GLU A 42 9.85 0.41 12.21
CA GLU A 42 10.19 1.63 11.44
C GLU A 42 10.98 2.62 12.28
N ARG A 43 10.44 3.01 13.46
CA ARG A 43 11.16 3.92 14.38
C ARG A 43 12.53 3.42 14.84
N LYS A 44 12.73 2.11 14.98
CA LYS A 44 14.05 1.57 15.34
C LYS A 44 15.02 1.62 14.16
N VAL A 45 14.53 1.40 12.94
CA VAL A 45 15.32 1.52 11.71
C VAL A 45 15.75 2.98 11.54
N ASP A 46 14.83 3.93 11.65
CA ASP A 46 15.13 5.36 11.53
C ASP A 46 16.25 5.80 12.48
N LEU A 47 16.16 5.40 13.76
CA LEU A 47 17.17 5.71 14.78
C LEU A 47 18.54 5.06 14.49
N VAL A 48 18.56 3.88 13.87
CA VAL A 48 19.81 3.21 13.48
C VAL A 48 20.41 3.88 12.25
N MET A 49 19.59 4.28 11.27
CA MET A 49 20.06 4.98 10.07
C MET A 49 20.64 6.36 10.43
N GLU A 50 19.98 7.09 11.32
CA GLU A 50 20.46 8.38 11.84
C GLU A 50 21.81 8.22 12.55
N ARG A 51 21.96 7.20 13.40
CA ARG A 51 23.20 6.96 14.14
C ARG A 51 24.37 6.53 13.26
N LEU A 52 24.09 5.88 12.13
CA LEU A 52 25.09 5.44 11.16
C LEU A 52 25.45 6.53 10.14
N GLY A 53 24.74 7.66 10.11
CA GLY A 53 24.98 8.73 9.14
C GLY A 53 24.75 8.29 7.70
N ILE A 54 23.90 7.28 7.50
CA ILE A 54 23.52 6.83 6.17
C ILE A 54 22.48 7.83 5.66
N GLU A 55 22.94 8.85 4.94
CA GLU A 55 22.08 9.41 3.90
C GLU A 55 21.74 8.24 2.99
N GLU A 56 20.47 7.86 2.91
CA GLU A 56 20.01 6.88 1.94
C GLU A 56 20.31 7.44 0.54
N ALA A 57 21.54 7.21 0.06
CA ALA A 57 21.93 7.36 -1.31
C ALA A 57 21.27 6.21 -2.06
N ASP A 58 19.97 6.33 -2.23
CA ASP A 58 19.18 5.44 -3.04
C ASP A 58 19.57 5.69 -4.50
N PRO A 59 20.33 4.79 -5.14
CA PRO A 59 20.81 5.03 -6.50
C PRO A 59 19.66 5.15 -7.51
N GLY A 60 18.48 4.60 -7.16
CA GLY A 60 17.26 4.76 -7.94
C GLY A 60 16.72 6.19 -7.87
N LEU A 61 16.68 6.79 -6.69
CA LEU A 61 16.27 8.19 -6.51
C LEU A 61 17.24 9.17 -7.18
N ASP A 62 18.55 8.90 -7.16
CA ASP A 62 19.54 9.75 -7.84
C ASP A 62 19.38 9.72 -9.36
N ARG A 63 19.08 8.54 -9.93
CA ARG A 63 18.72 8.42 -11.35
C ARG A 63 17.45 9.19 -11.68
N ILE A 64 16.44 9.14 -10.80
CA ILE A 64 15.19 9.89 -10.98
C ILE A 64 15.47 11.40 -10.96
N ARG A 65 16.25 11.89 -10.00
CA ARG A 65 16.67 13.31 -9.93
C ARG A 65 17.44 13.73 -11.19
N ALA A 66 18.31 12.88 -11.73
CA ALA A 66 18.99 13.15 -12.98
C ALA A 66 18.01 13.29 -14.17
N LEU A 67 17.03 12.40 -14.28
CA LEU A 67 15.98 12.49 -15.31
C LEU A 67 15.15 13.76 -15.18
N VAL A 68 14.86 14.19 -13.95
CA VAL A 68 14.16 15.47 -13.70
C VAL A 68 14.99 16.66 -14.15
N ARG A 69 16.29 16.71 -13.78
CA ARG A 69 17.21 17.77 -14.22
C ARG A 69 17.39 17.83 -15.74
N ASP A 70 17.38 16.67 -16.39
CA ASP A 70 17.46 16.54 -17.85
C ASP A 70 16.14 16.96 -18.57
N GLY A 71 15.08 17.30 -17.83
CA GLY A 71 13.76 17.60 -18.40
C GLY A 71 13.00 16.37 -18.91
N LYS A 72 13.49 15.15 -18.63
CA LYS A 72 12.91 13.86 -19.05
C LYS A 72 11.82 13.41 -18.08
N ARG A 73 10.76 14.23 -18.00
CA ARG A 73 9.67 14.08 -17.01
C ARG A 73 8.96 12.73 -17.09
N VAL A 74 8.63 12.27 -18.29
CA VAL A 74 7.89 11.00 -18.48
C VAL A 74 8.74 9.81 -18.02
N GLU A 75 10.03 9.82 -18.35
CA GLU A 75 11.00 8.82 -17.91
C GLU A 75 11.18 8.85 -16.39
N ALA A 76 11.24 10.05 -15.78
CA ALA A 76 11.32 10.21 -14.33
C ALA A 76 10.11 9.60 -13.63
N VAL A 77 8.89 9.87 -14.10
CA VAL A 77 7.64 9.29 -13.54
C VAL A 77 7.65 7.76 -13.69
N LYS A 78 8.04 7.24 -14.86
CA LYS A 78 8.16 5.78 -15.07
C LYS A 78 9.20 5.16 -14.14
N ALA A 79 10.35 5.79 -13.97
CA ALA A 79 11.41 5.33 -13.07
C ALA A 79 10.94 5.35 -11.61
N TYR A 80 10.29 6.42 -11.17
CA TYR A 80 9.75 6.55 -9.82
C TYR A 80 8.73 5.46 -9.50
N ARG A 81 7.79 5.19 -10.42
CA ARG A 81 6.80 4.11 -10.24
C ARG A 81 7.43 2.72 -10.15
N ARG A 82 8.44 2.43 -10.97
CA ARG A 82 9.15 1.14 -10.92
C ARG A 82 9.97 0.97 -9.64
N HIS A 83 10.52 2.08 -9.14
CA HIS A 83 11.40 2.09 -8.00
C HIS A 83 10.65 2.00 -6.66
N THR A 84 9.53 2.74 -6.55
CA THR A 84 8.78 2.90 -5.29
C THR A 84 7.47 2.09 -5.26
N GLY A 85 6.97 1.63 -6.41
CA GLY A 85 5.64 1.02 -6.52
C GLY A 85 4.48 2.02 -6.46
N ALA A 86 4.76 3.33 -6.42
CA ALA A 86 3.74 4.36 -6.28
C ALA A 86 2.70 4.38 -7.42
N GLY A 87 1.51 4.89 -7.09
CA GLY A 87 0.45 5.16 -8.07
C GLY A 87 0.89 6.21 -9.10
N LEU A 88 0.20 6.29 -10.24
CA LEU A 88 0.56 7.26 -11.29
C LEU A 88 0.46 8.71 -10.81
N LYS A 89 -0.60 9.04 -10.05
CA LYS A 89 -0.79 10.38 -9.48
C LYS A 89 0.35 10.74 -8.53
N GLU A 90 0.63 9.88 -7.55
CA GLU A 90 1.70 10.07 -6.57
C GLU A 90 3.07 10.25 -7.24
N ALA A 91 3.35 9.46 -8.27
CA ALA A 91 4.61 9.56 -9.00
C ALA A 91 4.74 10.87 -9.80
N VAL A 92 3.65 11.38 -10.36
CA VAL A 92 3.64 12.70 -11.01
C VAL A 92 3.85 13.79 -9.96
N ASP A 93 3.10 13.76 -8.86
CA ASP A 93 3.18 14.76 -7.80
C ASP A 93 4.60 14.84 -7.18
N GLU A 94 5.28 13.70 -7.01
CA GLU A 94 6.66 13.69 -6.52
C GLU A 94 7.65 14.25 -7.55
N VAL A 95 7.56 13.81 -8.81
CA VAL A 95 8.45 14.29 -9.87
C VAL A 95 8.33 15.80 -10.07
N ASP A 96 7.13 16.35 -9.90
CA ASP A 96 6.87 17.79 -10.00
C ASP A 96 7.53 18.55 -8.86
N ARG A 97 7.44 18.01 -7.65
CA ARG A 97 8.11 18.56 -6.47
C ARG A 97 9.63 18.55 -6.62
N LEU A 98 10.18 17.48 -7.20
CA LEU A 98 11.61 17.38 -7.49
C LEU A 98 12.07 18.41 -8.52
N GLY A 99 11.24 18.71 -9.53
CA GLY A 99 11.55 19.70 -10.56
C GLY A 99 11.39 21.16 -10.12
N ASN A 100 10.55 21.41 -9.11
CA ASN A 100 10.28 22.75 -8.58
C ASN A 100 11.18 23.14 -7.38
N ARG A 101 12.05 22.25 -6.89
CA ARG A 101 13.08 22.64 -5.92
C ARG A 101 14.16 23.46 -6.65
N PRO A 102 14.49 24.68 -6.17
CA PRO A 102 15.52 25.53 -6.77
C PRO A 102 16.92 24.92 -6.68
#